data_AF-A0A7J9ICN3-F1
#
_entry.id   AF-A0A7J9ICN3-F1
#
_cell.length_a   1.000
_cell.length_b   1.000
_cell.length_c   1.000
_cell.angle_alpha   90.00
_cell.angle_beta   90.00
_cell.angle_gamma   90.00
#
_symmetry.space_group_name_H-M   'P 1'
#
loop_
_entity.id
_entity.type
_entity.pdbx_description
1 polymer ?
#
loop_
_entity_poly.entity_id
_entity_poly.type
_entity_poly.pdbx_seq_one_letter_code
_entity_poly.pdbx_strand_id
1 'polypeptide(L)'
;MGSLCKVVDTLLLVAFLAAFLMAPLICAQTVLQETSFPEALIHLKQCYADDFQDYLMAEKPHFFVALVWLELTFQWPLALLNIYGILASKSWFNTTCLIYGASVNTSV
;
A
#
# COMPACT_ATOMS: atom_id res chain seq x y z
N MET A 1 -20.71 -5.91 -18.80
CA MET A 1 -19.93 -4.78 -18.24
C MET A 1 -19.35 -3.98 -19.41
N GLY A 2 -19.54 -2.66 -19.41
CA GLY A 2 -19.00 -1.80 -20.46
C GLY A 2 -17.46 -1.86 -20.52
N SER A 3 -16.88 -1.55 -21.69
CA SER A 3 -15.42 -1.55 -21.87
C SER A 3 -14.70 -0.66 -20.86
N LEU A 4 -15.30 0.47 -20.47
CA LEU A 4 -14.78 1.39 -19.46
C LEU A 4 -14.63 0.72 -18.08
N CYS A 5 -15.62 -0.07 -17.63
CA CYS A 5 -15.57 -0.76 -16.34
C CYS A 5 -14.38 -1.73 -16.28
N LYS A 6 -14.12 -2.46 -17.35
CA LYS A 6 -12.97 -3.40 -17.40
C LYS A 6 -11.63 -2.69 -17.28
N VAL A 7 -11.51 -1.51 -17.89
CA VAL A 7 -10.29 -0.69 -17.80
C VAL A 7 -10.09 -0.22 -16.36
N VAL A 8 -11.14 0.28 -15.72
CA VAL A 8 -11.10 0.71 -14.31
C VAL A 8 -10.75 -0.47 -13.39
N ASP A 9 -11.39 -1.63 -13.56
CA ASP A 9 -11.10 -2.83 -12.76
C ASP A 9 -9.63 -3.26 -12.92
N THR A 10 -9.07 -3.14 -14.12
CA THR A 10 -7.66 -3.46 -14.39
C THR A 10 -6.72 -2.46 -13.70
N LEU A 11 -7.02 -1.16 -13.78
CA LEU A 11 -6.26 -0.13 -13.09
C LEU A 11 -6.29 -0.33 -11.56
N LEU A 12 -7.47 -0.63 -11.01
CA LEU A 12 -7.64 -0.94 -9.59
C LEU A 12 -6.85 -2.17 -9.20
N LEU A 13 -6.86 -3.24 -10.00
CA LEU A 13 -6.08 -4.44 -9.74
C LEU A 13 -4.57 -4.14 -9.69
N VAL A 14 -4.06 -3.36 -10.64
CA VAL A 14 -2.65 -2.93 -10.64
C VAL A 14 -2.32 -2.11 -9.40
N ALA A 15 -3.20 -1.18 -9.01
CA ALA A 15 -3.01 -0.37 -7.82
C ALA A 15 -2.99 -1.21 -6.54
N PHE A 16 -3.91 -2.16 -6.39
CA PHE A 16 -3.92 -3.06 -5.22
C PHE A 16 -2.70 -3.98 -5.18
N LEU A 17 -2.25 -4.49 -6.33
CA LEU A 17 -1.04 -5.30 -6.41
C LEU A 17 0.20 -4.49 -6.03
N ALA A 18 0.30 -3.24 -6.50
CA ALA A 18 1.36 -2.33 -6.12
C ALA A 18 1.34 -2.08 -4.60
N ALA A 19 0.19 -1.74 -4.02
CA ALA A 19 0.05 -1.53 -2.58
C ALA A 19 0.39 -2.80 -1.76
N PHE A 20 -0.06 -3.97 -2.23
CA PHE A 20 0.20 -5.26 -1.59
C PHE A 20 1.70 -5.59 -1.53
N LEU A 21 2.47 -5.20 -2.55
CA LEU A 21 3.92 -5.38 -2.59
C LEU A 21 4.66 -4.27 -1.84
N MET A 22 4.31 -3.00 -2.08
CA MET A 22 5.03 -1.86 -1.54
C MET A 22 4.90 -1.73 -0.03
N ALA A 23 3.72 -1.99 0.53
CA ALA A 23 3.51 -1.87 1.97
C ALA A 23 4.48 -2.76 2.80
N PRO A 24 4.61 -4.07 2.54
CA PRO A 24 5.58 -4.89 3.27
C PRO A 24 7.04 -4.66 2.83
N LEU A 25 7.31 -4.36 1.54
CA LEU A 25 8.68 -4.24 1.06
C LEU A 25 9.34 -2.92 1.49
N ILE A 26 8.59 -1.83 1.50
CA ILE A 26 9.11 -0.47 1.71
C ILE A 26 8.52 0.14 2.97
N CYS A 27 7.20 0.23 3.08
CA CYS A 27 6.56 0.94 4.21
C CYS A 27 6.87 0.24 5.53
N ALA A 28 6.87 -1.09 5.60
CA ALA A 28 7.16 -1.83 6.83
C ALA A 28 8.54 -1.54 7.44
N GLN A 29 9.52 -1.12 6.64
CA GLN A 29 10.84 -0.69 7.13
C GLN A 29 10.80 0.61 7.97
N THR A 30 9.68 1.32 7.98
CA THR A 30 9.49 2.52 8.83
C THR A 30 9.08 2.14 10.25
N VAL A 31 8.42 0.99 10.46
CA VAL A 31 7.91 0.56 11.76
C VAL A 31 8.64 -0.66 12.33
N LEU A 32 9.20 -1.51 11.47
CA LEU A 32 9.98 -2.69 11.85
C LEU A 32 11.48 -2.39 11.85
N GLN A 33 12.24 -3.20 12.58
CA GLN A 33 13.70 -3.10 12.61
C GLN A 33 14.29 -3.43 11.23
N GLU A 34 15.20 -2.58 10.76
CA GLU A 34 15.84 -2.69 9.44
C GLU A 34 16.59 -4.01 9.27
N THR A 35 17.13 -4.58 10.35
CA THR A 35 17.79 -5.91 10.38
C THR A 35 16.89 -7.08 9.97
N SER A 36 15.57 -6.88 9.93
CA SER A 36 14.60 -7.91 9.50
C SER A 36 14.47 -7.99 7.97
N PHE A 37 15.09 -7.05 7.23
CA PHE A 37 14.94 -6.93 5.78
C PHE A 37 16.25 -7.25 5.04
N PRO A 38 16.17 -7.80 3.82
CA PRO A 38 17.30 -7.90 2.92
C PRO A 38 17.98 -6.55 2.68
N GLU A 39 19.31 -6.54 2.65
CA GLU A 39 20.13 -5.34 2.46
C GLU A 39 19.76 -4.56 1.17
N ALA A 40 19.38 -5.27 0.10
CA ALA A 40 18.91 -4.66 -1.14
C ALA A 40 17.66 -3.77 -0.95
N LEU A 41 16.72 -4.17 -0.09
CA LEU A 41 15.50 -3.40 0.18
C LEU A 41 15.78 -2.18 1.06
N ILE A 42 16.70 -2.31 2.01
CA ILE A 42 17.16 -1.21 2.86
C ILE A 42 17.85 -0.16 1.98
N HIS A 43 18.79 -0.60 1.13
CA HIS A 43 19.50 0.27 0.21
C HIS A 43 18.55 0.97 -0.77
N LEU A 44 17.57 0.26 -1.32
CA LEU A 44 16.58 0.85 -2.22
C LEU A 44 15.76 1.95 -1.53
N LYS A 45 15.34 1.72 -0.28
CA LYS A 45 14.61 2.71 0.52
C LYS A 45 15.50 3.92 0.88
N GLN A 46 16.78 3.70 1.18
CA GLN A 46 17.75 4.76 1.43
C GLN A 46 18.00 5.62 0.19
N CYS A 47 18.28 4.99 -0.97
CA CYS A 47 18.43 5.71 -2.24
C CYS A 47 17.20 6.56 -2.56
N TYR A 48 15.99 6.02 -2.38
CA TYR A 48 14.76 6.80 -2.57
C TYR A 48 14.68 7.99 -1.60
N ALA A 49 14.95 7.78 -0.31
CA ALA A 49 14.91 8.86 0.68
C ALA A 49 15.93 9.96 0.36
N ASP A 50 17.13 9.59 -0.11
CA ASP A 50 18.20 10.52 -0.47
C ASP A 50 17.91 11.23 -1.79
N ASP A 51 17.50 10.53 -2.84
CA ASP A 51 17.25 11.10 -4.17
C ASP A 51 16.08 12.09 -4.17
N PHE A 52 15.01 11.76 -3.43
CA PHE A 52 13.81 12.57 -3.34
C PHE A 52 13.77 13.50 -2.13
N GLN A 53 14.79 13.43 -1.25
CA GLN A 53 14.83 14.16 0.02
C GLN A 53 13.53 13.93 0.83
N ASP A 54 13.03 12.69 0.82
CA ASP A 54 11.77 12.32 1.45
C ASP A 54 11.96 12.23 2.97
N TYR A 55 11.71 13.36 3.61
CA TYR A 55 11.78 13.53 5.06
C TYR A 55 10.95 12.48 5.82
N LEU A 56 9.79 12.04 5.29
CA LEU A 56 8.94 11.08 5.98
C LEU A 56 9.63 9.71 6.08
N MET A 57 10.33 9.32 5.01
CA MET A 57 11.07 8.05 4.95
C MET A 57 12.42 8.12 5.66
N ALA A 58 13.06 9.29 5.66
CA ALA A 58 14.35 9.52 6.31
C ALA A 58 14.21 9.64 7.84
N GLU A 59 13.37 10.55 8.33
CA GLU A 59 13.26 10.86 9.75
C GLU A 59 12.21 10.03 10.50
N LYS A 60 11.28 9.40 9.78
CA LYS A 60 10.22 8.55 10.35
C LYS A 60 9.47 9.23 11.52
N PRO A 61 8.86 10.41 11.32
CA PRO A 61 8.16 11.11 12.39
C PRO A 61 6.99 10.27 12.94
N HIS A 62 6.67 10.42 14.22
CA HIS A 62 5.71 9.53 14.91
C HIS A 62 4.32 9.47 14.27
N PHE A 63 3.80 10.58 13.72
CA PHE A 63 2.51 10.55 13.03
C PHE A 63 2.55 9.69 11.76
N PHE A 64 3.66 9.74 11.02
CA PHE A 64 3.85 8.96 9.81
C PHE A 64 3.99 7.48 10.14
N VAL A 65 4.77 7.15 11.17
CA VAL A 65 4.86 5.78 11.72
C VAL A 65 3.46 5.24 12.09
N ALA A 66 2.59 6.07 12.67
CA ALA A 66 1.21 5.67 12.97
C ALA A 66 0.36 5.43 11.70
N LEU A 67 0.54 6.24 10.66
CA LEU A 67 -0.11 6.03 9.36
C LEU A 67 0.38 4.75 8.68
N VAL A 68 1.67 4.43 8.77
CA VAL A 68 2.19 3.16 8.24
C VAL A 68 1.65 1.96 9.02
N TRP A 69 1.46 2.08 10.34
CA TRP A 69 0.76 1.04 11.10
C TRP A 69 -0.67 0.84 10.61
N LEU A 70 -1.42 1.91 10.34
CA LEU A 70 -2.75 1.83 9.74
C LEU A 70 -2.70 1.15 8.36
N GLU A 71 -1.73 1.53 7.54
CA GLU A 71 -1.52 0.92 6.21
C GLU A 71 -1.30 -0.59 6.35
N LEU A 72 -0.38 -1.03 7.20
CA LEU A 72 -0.01 -2.45 7.35
C LEU A 72 -1.10 -3.29 8.01
N THR A 73 -1.82 -2.74 8.99
CA THR A 73 -2.80 -3.50 9.79
C THR A 73 -4.19 -3.49 9.18
N PHE A 74 -4.57 -2.43 8.47
CA PHE A 74 -5.91 -2.26 7.92
C PHE A 74 -5.90 -2.25 6.40
N GLN A 75 -5.12 -1.38 5.77
CA GLN A 75 -5.17 -1.21 4.31
C GLN A 75 -4.56 -2.41 3.58
N TRP A 76 -3.48 -3.01 4.08
CA TRP A 76 -2.79 -4.12 3.42
C TRP A 76 -3.64 -5.40 3.38
N PRO A 77 -4.27 -5.87 4.49
CA PRO A 77 -5.23 -6.97 4.41
C PRO A 77 -6.40 -6.65 3.49
N LEU A 78 -6.89 -5.41 3.52
CA LEU A 78 -8.01 -4.99 2.68
C LEU A 78 -7.66 -4.94 1.19
N ALA A 79 -6.42 -4.57 0.83
CA ALA A 79 -5.89 -4.65 -0.52
C ALA A 79 -5.84 -6.10 -1.02
N LEU A 80 -5.39 -7.03 -0.18
CA LEU A 80 -5.42 -8.47 -0.49
C LEU A 80 -6.86 -8.97 -0.72
N LEU A 81 -7.79 -8.57 0.13
CA LEU A 81 -9.23 -8.87 -0.05
C LEU A 81 -9.74 -8.29 -1.37
N ASN A 82 -9.38 -7.06 -1.72
CA ASN A 82 -9.78 -6.41 -2.96
C ASN A 82 -9.21 -7.10 -4.20
N ILE A 83 -7.94 -7.53 -4.19
CA ILE A 83 -7.33 -8.34 -5.26
C ILE A 83 -8.17 -9.61 -5.48
N TYR A 84 -8.45 -10.35 -4.40
CA TYR A 84 -9.28 -11.55 -4.49
C TYR A 84 -10.70 -11.24 -4.96
N GLY A 85 -11.29 -10.15 -4.46
CA GLY A 85 -12.63 -9.69 -4.81
C GLY A 85 -12.78 -9.39 -6.31
N ILE A 86 -11.80 -8.72 -6.91
CA ILE A 86 -11.75 -8.46 -8.36
C ILE A 86 -11.60 -9.78 -9.13
N LEU A 87 -10.57 -10.57 -8.81
CA LEU A 87 -10.22 -11.77 -9.57
C LEU A 87 -11.32 -12.84 -9.51
N ALA A 88 -11.96 -13.00 -8.35
CA ALA A 88 -13.06 -13.94 -8.15
C ALA A 88 -14.45 -13.31 -8.37
N SER A 89 -14.51 -12.07 -8.88
CA SER A 89 -15.74 -11.33 -9.20
C SER A 89 -16.78 -11.36 -8.07
N LYS A 90 -16.33 -11.10 -6.83
CA LYS A 90 -17.17 -11.16 -5.64
C LYS A 90 -18.02 -9.90 -5.48
N SER A 91 -19.27 -10.07 -5.06
CA SER A 91 -20.23 -8.95 -4.92
C SER A 91 -19.84 -7.92 -3.86
N TRP A 92 -19.08 -8.32 -2.85
CA TRP A 92 -18.62 -7.43 -1.78
C TRP A 92 -17.42 -6.55 -2.17
N PHE A 93 -16.81 -6.77 -3.35
CA PHE A 93 -15.65 -6.01 -3.82
C PHE A 93 -15.90 -4.49 -3.84
N ASN A 94 -17.06 -4.05 -4.32
CA ASN A 94 -17.37 -2.62 -4.41
C ASN A 94 -17.32 -1.95 -3.02
N THR A 95 -17.84 -2.63 -2.00
CA THR A 95 -17.85 -2.11 -0.62
C THR A 95 -16.43 -2.07 -0.05
N THR A 96 -15.64 -3.13 -0.20
CA THR A 96 -14.27 -3.18 0.31
C THR A 96 -13.34 -2.23 -0.45
N CYS A 97 -13.57 -2.01 -1.74
CA CYS A 97 -12.86 -1.03 -2.56
C CYS A 97 -13.17 0.41 -2.10
N LEU A 98 -14.44 0.71 -1.80
CA LEU A 98 -14.83 2.02 -1.27
C LEU A 98 -14.23 2.28 0.11
N ILE A 99 -14.24 1.30 1.01
CA ILE A 99 -13.62 1.42 2.34
C ILE A 99 -12.12 1.68 2.21
N TYR A 100 -11.44 0.94 1.32
CA TYR A 100 -10.02 1.13 1.06
C TYR A 100 -9.73 2.54 0.53
N GLY A 101 -10.45 2.96 -0.52
CA GLY A 101 -10.25 4.28 -1.11
C GLY A 101 -10.53 5.43 -0.15
N ALA A 102 -11.57 5.31 0.69
CA ALA A 102 -11.85 6.28 1.75
C ALA A 102 -10.71 6.36 2.76
N SER A 103 -10.21 5.20 3.23
CA SER A 103 -9.10 5.15 4.18
C SER A 103 -7.82 5.79 3.62
N VAL A 104 -7.47 5.50 2.36
CA VAL A 104 -6.31 6.10 1.69
C VAL A 104 -6.47 7.62 1.60
N ASN A 105 -7.62 8.12 1.13
CA ASN A 105 -7.86 9.56 0.99
C ASN A 105 -7.86 10.33 2.32
N THR A 106 -8.22 9.69 3.43
CA THR A 106 -8.16 10.33 4.76
C THR A 106 -6.79 10.25 5.42
N SER A 107 -5.88 9.43 4.88
CA SER A 107 -4.54 9.20 5.43
C SER A 107 -3.45 10.01 4.71
N VAL A 108 -3.81 10.69 3.61
CA VAL A 108 -2.92 11.58 2.82
C VAL A 108 -3.04 13.04 3.23
#